data_AF-A0A951C663-F1
#
_entry.id   AF-A0A951C663-F1
#
_cell.length_a   1.000
_cell.length_b   1.000
_cell.length_c   1.000
_cell.angle_alpha   90.00
_cell.angle_beta   90.00
_cell.angle_gamma   90.00
#
_symmetry.space_group_name_H-M   'P 1'
#
loop_
_entity.id
_entity.type
_entity.pdbx_description
1 polymer ?
#
loop_
_entity_poly.entity_id
_entity_poly.type
_entity_poly.pdbx_seq_one_letter_code
_entity_poly.pdbx_strand_id
1 'polypeptide(L)'
;MRLAPRWFVAPAVALVAVSGAACSSSDANAIAVRSTKTACDIAKTDLAAGKLSFEVKNDGSDPTELYVLGEGDRVISEVENIGPGTSRTLSVNLKAGKYTLACKPGQTGDGIKQAITVTGSGGTEGAAGKAADGESEVDAHEYAFSFHQPPAFSAGDAIKFELNNGGKESHEFEVLGPDGNAVGEIAEVAPGKTGEATLELEHAGTYTYQCEVKAADGQPHSSKGMKGTFTVT
;
A
#
# COMPACT_ATOMS: atom_id res chain seq x y z
N MET A 1 -69.30 36.63 23.44
CA MET A 1 -67.85 36.59 23.75
C MET A 1 -67.11 36.10 22.52
N ARG A 2 -66.20 36.89 21.95
CA ARG A 2 -65.37 36.51 20.79
C ARG A 2 -64.12 35.77 21.28
N LEU A 3 -63.94 34.51 20.89
CA LEU A 3 -62.73 33.72 21.11
C LEU A 3 -61.75 33.97 19.96
N ALA A 4 -60.53 34.42 20.27
CA ALA A 4 -59.45 34.58 19.30
C ALA A 4 -58.69 33.24 19.12
N PRO A 5 -58.31 32.85 17.90
CA PRO A 5 -57.52 31.64 17.66
C PRO A 5 -56.04 31.87 17.97
N ARG A 6 -55.46 30.99 18.79
CA ARG A 6 -54.01 30.93 19.10
C ARG A 6 -53.28 30.28 17.92
N TRP A 7 -52.35 31.00 17.30
CA TRP A 7 -51.40 30.43 16.34
C TRP A 7 -50.34 29.60 17.08
N PHE A 8 -50.23 28.32 16.73
CA PHE A 8 -49.09 27.47 17.06
C PHE A 8 -48.07 27.58 15.92
N VAL A 9 -46.86 28.02 16.23
CA VAL A 9 -45.71 27.96 15.31
C VAL A 9 -44.95 26.68 15.62
N ALA A 10 -44.88 25.77 14.65
CA ALA A 10 -44.05 24.57 14.72
C ALA A 10 -42.63 24.88 14.22
N PRO A 11 -41.55 24.45 14.90
CA PRO A 11 -40.20 24.60 14.35
C PRO A 11 -39.93 23.49 13.33
N ALA A 12 -39.60 23.88 12.10
CA ALA A 12 -39.09 22.97 11.08
C ALA A 12 -37.61 22.66 11.38
N VAL A 13 -37.31 21.43 11.77
CA VAL A 13 -35.95 20.91 11.88
C VAL A 13 -35.52 20.49 10.48
N ALA A 14 -34.65 21.28 9.85
CA ALA A 14 -34.01 20.92 8.59
C ALA A 14 -32.84 19.96 8.88
N LEU A 15 -33.00 18.68 8.54
CA LEU A 15 -31.89 17.74 8.46
C LEU A 15 -30.99 18.12 7.27
N VAL A 16 -29.80 18.62 7.56
CA VAL A 16 -28.73 18.77 6.57
C VAL A 16 -28.10 17.39 6.38
N ALA A 17 -28.43 16.72 5.29
CA ALA A 17 -27.69 15.54 4.84
C ALA A 17 -26.36 16.01 4.24
N VAL A 18 -25.27 15.86 5.01
CA VAL A 18 -23.90 15.96 4.49
C VAL A 18 -23.62 14.66 3.73
N SER A 19 -23.76 14.72 2.42
CA SER A 19 -23.20 13.71 1.51
C SER A 19 -21.68 13.91 1.49
N GLY A 20 -20.97 13.19 2.36
CA GLY A 20 -19.51 13.08 2.27
C GLY A 20 -19.15 12.26 1.04
N ALA A 21 -18.89 12.92 -0.08
CA ALA A 21 -18.14 12.30 -1.17
C ALA A 21 -16.72 12.09 -0.65
N ALA A 22 -16.39 10.85 -0.29
CA ALA A 22 -15.02 10.43 -0.10
C ALA A 22 -14.33 10.53 -1.47
N CYS A 23 -13.66 11.66 -1.71
CA CYS A 23 -12.76 11.79 -2.84
C CYS A 23 -11.51 10.98 -2.51
N SER A 24 -11.40 9.76 -3.05
CA SER A 24 -10.09 9.15 -3.26
C SER A 24 -9.32 10.09 -4.18
N SER A 25 -8.31 10.77 -3.65
CA SER A 25 -7.43 11.62 -4.44
C SER A 25 -6.57 10.73 -5.33
N SER A 26 -7.05 10.43 -6.54
CA SER A 26 -6.19 9.92 -7.61
C SER A 26 -5.11 10.97 -7.87
N ASP A 27 -3.85 10.60 -7.66
CA ASP A 27 -2.71 11.42 -8.07
C ASP A 27 -2.86 11.70 -9.57
N ALA A 28 -3.12 12.96 -9.94
CA ALA A 28 -3.35 13.37 -11.34
C ALA A 28 -2.16 13.06 -12.28
N ASN A 29 -1.00 12.69 -11.71
CA ASN A 29 0.21 12.30 -12.42
C ASN A 29 0.51 10.78 -12.38
N ALA A 30 -0.36 9.96 -11.80
CA ALA A 30 -0.15 8.52 -11.74
C ALA A 30 -0.18 7.87 -13.15
N ILE A 31 0.72 6.92 -13.37
CA ILE A 31 0.80 6.13 -14.59
C ILE A 31 -0.26 5.05 -14.52
N ALA A 32 -1.24 5.10 -15.42
CA ALA A 32 -2.31 4.10 -15.42
C ALA A 32 -1.77 2.70 -15.80
N VAL A 33 -2.19 1.69 -15.03
CA VAL A 33 -1.96 0.27 -15.29
C VAL A 33 -3.31 -0.45 -15.29
N ARG A 34 -3.63 -1.19 -16.34
CA ARG A 34 -4.84 -2.03 -16.40
C ARG A 34 -4.46 -3.50 -16.33
N SER A 35 -4.90 -4.16 -15.26
CA SER A 35 -4.74 -5.59 -15.08
C SER A 35 -6.00 -6.31 -15.54
N THR A 36 -5.86 -7.24 -16.48
CA THR A 36 -6.90 -8.19 -16.89
C THR A 36 -6.40 -9.62 -16.64
N LYS A 37 -7.21 -10.64 -16.97
CA LYS A 37 -6.78 -12.04 -16.88
C LYS A 37 -5.55 -12.37 -17.73
N THR A 38 -5.31 -11.65 -18.82
CA THR A 38 -4.28 -12.01 -19.83
C THR A 38 -3.40 -10.84 -20.26
N ALA A 39 -3.63 -9.63 -19.76
CA ALA A 39 -2.86 -8.44 -20.10
C ALA A 39 -2.55 -7.59 -18.85
N CYS A 40 -1.42 -6.91 -18.88
CA CYS A 40 -0.98 -5.91 -17.92
C CYS A 40 -0.62 -4.64 -18.70
N ASP A 41 -1.63 -3.84 -19.05
CA ASP A 41 -1.47 -2.71 -19.96
C ASP A 41 -0.97 -1.47 -19.21
N ILE A 42 0.28 -1.08 -19.46
CA ILE A 42 0.92 0.09 -18.83
C ILE A 42 0.86 1.28 -19.79
N ALA A 43 0.29 2.40 -19.36
CA ALA A 43 0.09 3.57 -20.21
C ALA A 43 1.40 4.22 -20.71
N LYS A 44 2.52 4.03 -19.99
CA LYS A 44 3.83 4.58 -20.35
C LYS A 44 4.97 3.70 -19.86
N THR A 45 5.90 3.36 -20.74
CA THR A 45 7.06 2.50 -20.44
C THR A 45 8.39 3.24 -20.34
N ASP A 46 8.49 4.47 -20.86
CA ASP A 46 9.68 5.31 -20.75
C ASP A 46 9.46 6.37 -19.66
N LEU A 47 10.12 6.20 -18.53
CA LEU A 47 9.90 6.96 -17.31
C LEU A 47 11.14 7.77 -16.94
N ALA A 48 10.93 8.84 -16.18
CA ALA A 48 12.01 9.60 -15.57
C ALA A 48 12.33 8.99 -14.20
N ALA A 49 13.60 9.00 -13.82
CA ALA A 49 14.04 8.58 -12.48
C ALA A 49 13.45 9.49 -11.39
N GLY A 50 13.19 8.93 -10.21
CA GLY A 50 12.56 9.59 -9.06
C GLY A 50 11.29 8.90 -8.58
N LYS A 51 10.42 9.65 -7.88
CA LYS A 51 9.12 9.18 -7.38
C LYS A 51 8.16 8.97 -8.54
N LEU A 52 7.66 7.75 -8.65
CA LEU A 52 6.69 7.30 -9.63
C LEU A 52 5.48 6.73 -8.89
N SER A 53 4.29 7.04 -9.39
CA SER A 53 3.03 6.45 -8.92
C SER A 53 2.40 5.68 -10.07
N PHE A 54 1.95 4.45 -9.82
CA PHE A 54 1.20 3.63 -10.76
C PHE A 54 -0.21 3.42 -10.23
N GLU A 55 -1.23 3.93 -10.92
CA GLU A 55 -2.64 3.68 -10.57
C GLU A 55 -3.09 2.41 -11.28
N VAL A 56 -3.24 1.34 -10.50
CA VAL A 56 -3.57 0.01 -10.99
C VAL A 56 -5.06 -0.20 -10.90
N LYS A 57 -5.70 -0.45 -12.04
CA LYS A 57 -7.09 -0.85 -12.14
C LYS A 57 -7.19 -2.35 -12.39
N ASN A 58 -7.97 -3.05 -11.57
CA ASN A 58 -8.33 -4.44 -11.85
C ASN A 58 -9.60 -4.49 -12.71
N ASP A 59 -9.44 -4.81 -14.00
CA ASP A 59 -10.52 -5.06 -14.95
C ASP A 59 -10.82 -6.57 -15.10
N GLY A 60 -10.14 -7.41 -14.33
CA GLY A 60 -10.36 -8.86 -14.25
C GLY A 60 -11.45 -9.25 -13.25
N SER A 61 -11.69 -10.57 -13.18
CA SER A 61 -12.65 -11.19 -12.25
C SER A 61 -12.01 -11.74 -10.97
N ASP A 62 -10.69 -11.90 -10.95
CA ASP A 62 -9.93 -12.41 -9.82
C ASP A 62 -9.17 -11.25 -9.14
N PRO A 63 -8.86 -11.33 -7.84
CA PRO A 63 -7.92 -10.41 -7.21
C PRO A 63 -6.59 -10.39 -7.97
N THR A 64 -5.97 -9.22 -8.08
CA THR A 64 -4.68 -9.05 -8.75
C THR A 64 -3.72 -8.24 -7.89
N GLU A 65 -2.47 -8.20 -8.31
CA GLU A 65 -1.34 -7.52 -7.68
C GLU A 65 -0.53 -6.85 -8.79
N LEU A 66 0.14 -5.74 -8.51
CA LEU A 66 1.16 -5.19 -9.39
C LEU A 66 2.51 -5.23 -8.69
N TYR A 67 3.51 -5.75 -9.39
CA TYR A 67 4.90 -5.79 -8.95
C TYR A 67 5.75 -4.85 -9.81
N VAL A 68 6.72 -4.18 -9.18
CA VAL A 68 7.86 -3.56 -9.84
C VAL A 68 9.09 -4.40 -9.53
N LEU A 69 9.67 -5.01 -10.57
CA LEU A 69 10.76 -5.96 -10.49
C LEU A 69 12.05 -5.36 -11.06
N GLY A 70 13.14 -5.52 -10.31
CA GLY A 70 14.50 -5.24 -10.74
C GLY A 70 15.15 -6.42 -11.45
N GLU A 71 16.49 -6.38 -11.52
CA GLU A 71 17.29 -7.48 -12.09
C GLU A 71 17.03 -8.81 -11.36
N GLY A 72 16.91 -9.88 -12.14
CA GLY A 72 16.69 -11.23 -11.60
C GLY A 72 15.33 -11.43 -10.93
N ASP A 73 14.30 -10.68 -11.34
CA ASP A 73 12.95 -10.68 -10.75
C ASP A 73 12.92 -10.29 -9.25
N ARG A 74 13.94 -9.57 -8.76
CA ARG A 74 13.93 -9.01 -7.41
C ARG A 74 12.78 -8.01 -7.28
N VAL A 75 11.88 -8.22 -6.31
CA VAL A 75 10.82 -7.26 -5.98
C VAL A 75 11.43 -5.97 -5.43
N ILE A 76 11.04 -4.83 -6.00
CA ILE A 76 11.39 -3.49 -5.52
C ILE A 76 10.24 -2.90 -4.72
N SER A 77 9.01 -3.11 -5.20
CA SER A 77 7.77 -2.68 -4.56
C SER A 77 6.62 -3.45 -5.21
N GLU A 78 5.57 -3.71 -4.45
CA GLU A 78 4.32 -4.24 -4.96
C GLU A 78 3.12 -3.44 -4.42
N VAL A 79 1.94 -3.81 -4.91
CA VAL A 79 0.67 -3.46 -4.29
C VAL A 79 -0.27 -4.62 -4.56
N GLU A 80 -0.79 -5.21 -3.49
CA GLU A 80 -1.51 -6.47 -3.57
C GLU A 80 -3.03 -6.37 -3.31
N ASN A 81 -3.72 -7.51 -3.39
CA ASN A 81 -5.13 -7.65 -3.03
C ASN A 81 -6.09 -6.66 -3.71
N ILE A 82 -5.81 -6.27 -4.95
CA ILE A 82 -6.66 -5.38 -5.75
C ILE A 82 -7.88 -6.18 -6.22
N GLY A 83 -9.01 -6.01 -5.55
CA GLY A 83 -10.27 -6.70 -5.88
C GLY A 83 -10.83 -6.36 -7.28
N PRO A 84 -11.71 -7.21 -7.83
CA PRO A 84 -12.35 -6.97 -9.13
C PRO A 84 -13.04 -5.61 -9.20
N GLY A 85 -12.76 -4.82 -10.24
CA GLY A 85 -13.37 -3.52 -10.45
C GLY A 85 -12.91 -2.42 -9.51
N THR A 86 -11.88 -2.63 -8.68
CA THR A 86 -11.29 -1.60 -7.80
C THR A 86 -9.97 -1.06 -8.36
N SER A 87 -9.44 -0.01 -7.74
CA SER A 87 -8.13 0.55 -8.05
C SER A 87 -7.27 0.65 -6.79
N ARG A 88 -5.95 0.54 -6.93
CA ARG A 88 -4.97 0.88 -5.90
C ARG A 88 -3.77 1.58 -6.54
N THR A 89 -3.07 2.40 -5.77
CA THR A 89 -1.86 3.11 -6.23
C THR A 89 -0.62 2.47 -5.65
N LEU A 90 0.37 2.15 -6.49
CA LEU A 90 1.72 1.76 -6.09
C LEU A 90 2.63 2.99 -6.23
N SER A 91 3.32 3.36 -5.15
CA SER A 91 4.30 4.46 -5.16
C SER A 91 5.72 3.92 -4.98
N VAL A 92 6.60 4.19 -5.95
CA VAL A 92 7.98 3.67 -5.97
C VAL A 92 8.98 4.73 -6.41
N ASN A 93 10.14 4.78 -5.76
CA ASN A 93 11.30 5.52 -6.23
C ASN A 93 12.14 4.59 -7.10
N LEU A 94 12.42 5.00 -8.33
CA LEU A 94 13.31 4.27 -9.24
C LEU A 94 14.47 5.16 -9.70
N LYS A 95 15.68 4.60 -9.70
CA LYS A 95 16.83 5.20 -10.38
C LYS A 95 16.81 4.83 -11.87
N ALA A 96 17.70 5.43 -12.66
CA ALA A 96 17.84 5.02 -14.06
C ALA A 96 18.22 3.54 -14.18
N GLY A 97 17.50 2.80 -15.02
CA GLY A 97 17.61 1.35 -15.08
C GLY A 97 16.55 0.69 -15.96
N LYS A 98 16.63 -0.64 -16.03
CA LYS A 98 15.61 -1.48 -16.66
C LYS A 98 14.85 -2.21 -15.57
N TYR A 99 13.52 -2.16 -15.66
CA TYR A 99 12.63 -2.81 -14.71
C TYR A 99 11.54 -3.55 -15.46
N THR A 100 10.85 -4.43 -14.74
CA THR A 100 9.69 -5.15 -15.25
C THR A 100 8.52 -4.87 -14.35
N LEU A 101 7.39 -4.46 -14.90
CA LEU A 101 6.12 -4.46 -14.20
C LEU A 101 5.43 -5.81 -14.45
N ALA A 102 4.85 -6.40 -13.41
CA ALA A 102 4.12 -7.65 -13.53
C ALA A 102 2.77 -7.57 -12.83
N CYS A 103 1.69 -7.74 -13.58
CA CYS A 103 0.36 -7.94 -12.99
C CYS A 103 0.21 -9.44 -12.68
N LYS A 104 -0.28 -9.80 -11.49
CA LYS A 104 -0.53 -11.21 -11.11
C LYS A 104 -2.03 -11.49 -10.84
N PRO A 105 -2.87 -11.64 -11.89
CA PRO A 105 -4.25 -12.06 -11.71
C PRO A 105 -4.34 -13.43 -11.04
N GLY A 106 -5.13 -13.53 -9.98
CA GLY A 106 -5.23 -14.73 -9.17
C GLY A 106 -4.05 -14.98 -8.23
N GLN A 107 -3.14 -14.00 -8.06
CA GLN A 107 -2.07 -14.01 -7.04
C GLN A 107 -1.17 -15.25 -7.07
N THR A 108 -0.93 -15.78 -8.28
CA THR A 108 -0.17 -17.00 -8.51
C THR A 108 0.70 -16.89 -9.76
N GLY A 109 1.81 -17.65 -9.77
CA GLY A 109 2.77 -17.67 -10.87
C GLY A 109 3.58 -16.38 -11.03
N ASP A 110 4.28 -16.27 -12.16
CA ASP A 110 5.23 -15.18 -12.44
C ASP A 110 4.55 -13.88 -12.93
N GLY A 111 3.23 -13.91 -13.14
CA GLY A 111 2.45 -12.79 -13.66
C GLY A 111 2.64 -12.49 -15.15
N ILE A 112 1.88 -11.51 -15.62
CA ILE A 112 1.95 -10.95 -16.98
C ILE A 112 2.91 -9.78 -16.95
N LYS A 113 4.09 -9.97 -17.55
CA LYS A 113 5.24 -9.06 -17.46
C LYS A 113 5.29 -8.09 -18.64
N GLN A 114 5.65 -6.83 -18.35
CA GLN A 114 5.97 -5.80 -19.34
C GLN A 114 7.18 -4.98 -18.88
N ALA A 115 8.13 -4.78 -19.79
CA ALA A 115 9.35 -4.03 -19.49
C ALA A 115 9.09 -2.51 -19.45
N ILE A 116 9.77 -1.82 -18.54
CA ILE A 116 9.86 -0.35 -18.49
C ILE A 116 11.33 0.08 -18.46
N THR A 117 11.60 1.26 -19.00
CA THR A 117 12.92 1.91 -18.97
C THR A 117 12.81 3.20 -18.17
N VAL A 118 13.68 3.35 -17.17
CA VAL A 118 13.80 4.57 -16.37
C VAL A 118 15.07 5.30 -16.78
N THR A 119 14.98 6.59 -17.10
CA THR A 119 16.09 7.41 -17.60
C THR A 119 16.27 8.68 -16.77
N GLY A 120 17.43 9.33 -16.91
CA GLY A 120 17.77 10.55 -16.17
C GLY A 120 18.68 10.29 -14.97
N SER A 121 18.75 11.25 -14.05
CA SER A 121 19.60 11.22 -12.86
C SER A 121 18.79 11.56 -11.61
N GLY A 122 19.05 10.88 -10.51
CA GLY A 122 18.29 11.00 -9.26
C GLY A 122 17.54 9.70 -8.91
N GLY A 123 16.96 9.66 -7.71
CA GLY A 123 16.21 8.50 -7.19
C GLY A 123 17.08 7.48 -6.45
N THR A 124 16.51 6.92 -5.38
CA THR A 124 16.91 5.62 -4.79
C THR A 124 16.00 4.53 -5.36
N GLU A 125 16.31 3.25 -5.15
CA GLU A 125 15.33 2.17 -5.40
C GLU A 125 14.60 1.85 -4.10
N GLY A 126 13.28 1.76 -4.13
CA GLY A 126 12.45 1.37 -2.99
C GLY A 126 11.09 2.08 -3.01
N ALA A 127 10.26 1.89 -1.98
CA ALA A 127 8.99 2.61 -1.86
C ALA A 127 9.20 4.13 -1.97
N ALA A 128 8.31 4.83 -2.70
CA ALA A 128 8.39 6.28 -2.79
C ALA A 128 7.67 6.99 -1.65
N GLY A 129 8.39 7.91 -1.00
CA GLY A 129 7.83 8.77 0.04
C GLY A 129 8.68 10.01 0.31
N LYS A 130 8.12 10.90 1.13
CA LYS A 130 8.78 12.01 1.82
C LYS A 130 10.02 11.51 2.56
N ALA A 131 11.00 12.41 2.79
CA ALA A 131 12.12 12.09 3.67
C ALA A 131 11.59 11.72 5.07
N ALA A 132 12.17 10.68 5.66
CA ALA A 132 11.70 10.15 6.93
C ALA A 132 11.86 11.19 8.06
N ASP A 133 10.81 11.38 8.85
CA ASP A 133 10.79 12.15 10.09
C ASP A 133 11.34 11.35 11.27
N GLY A 134 11.31 10.02 11.15
CA GLY A 134 11.83 9.09 12.14
C GLY A 134 12.01 7.68 11.57
N GLU A 135 12.64 6.82 12.35
CA GLU A 135 12.91 5.43 12.00
C GLU A 135 12.23 4.49 13.02
N SER A 136 11.80 3.31 12.56
CA SER A 136 11.23 2.27 13.42
C SER A 136 11.73 0.90 12.98
N GLU A 137 12.50 0.26 13.85
CA GLU A 137 13.00 -1.10 13.64
C GLU A 137 11.97 -2.14 14.10
N VAL A 138 11.74 -3.14 13.24
CA VAL A 138 10.83 -4.26 13.43
C VAL A 138 11.61 -5.55 13.17
N ASP A 139 11.62 -6.45 14.14
CA ASP A 139 12.13 -7.81 13.93
C ASP A 139 10.99 -8.72 13.48
N ALA A 140 11.26 -9.53 12.45
CA ALA A 140 10.46 -10.70 12.14
C ALA A 140 11.25 -11.96 12.49
N HIS A 141 10.60 -12.88 13.22
CA HIS A 141 11.17 -14.17 13.56
C HIS A 141 10.08 -15.23 13.58
N GLU A 142 10.04 -16.07 12.54
CA GLU A 142 8.97 -17.04 12.32
C GLU A 142 7.62 -16.28 12.25
N TYR A 143 6.56 -16.75 12.91
CA TYR A 143 5.23 -16.13 12.79
C TYR A 143 4.97 -14.95 13.75
N ALA A 144 6.00 -14.16 14.06
CA ALA A 144 5.90 -13.03 15.00
C ALA A 144 6.66 -11.79 14.52
N PHE A 145 6.07 -10.62 14.79
CA PHE A 145 6.74 -9.33 14.75
C PHE A 145 7.09 -8.83 16.14
N SER A 146 8.17 -8.07 16.27
CA SER A 146 8.55 -7.37 17.49
C SER A 146 9.12 -5.99 17.15
N PHE A 147 8.54 -4.93 17.70
CA PHE A 147 9.10 -3.59 17.57
C PHE A 147 10.20 -3.39 18.62
N HIS A 148 11.33 -2.81 18.21
CA HIS A 148 12.42 -2.48 19.14
C HIS A 148 12.02 -1.41 20.14
N GLN A 149 11.12 -0.51 19.74
CA GLN A 149 10.52 0.51 20.58
C GLN A 149 9.01 0.55 20.38
N PRO A 150 8.21 0.82 21.44
CA PRO A 150 6.77 1.00 21.28
C PRO A 150 6.45 2.06 20.22
N PRO A 151 5.62 1.74 19.22
CA PRO A 151 5.23 2.70 18.18
C PRO A 151 4.61 3.96 18.77
N ALA A 152 5.15 5.13 18.42
CA ALA A 152 4.65 6.43 18.83
C ALA A 152 4.73 7.38 17.63
N PHE A 153 3.71 7.34 16.78
CA PHE A 153 3.67 8.10 15.54
C PHE A 153 2.54 9.12 15.55
N SER A 154 2.71 10.21 14.82
CA SER A 154 1.74 11.28 14.64
C SER A 154 1.23 11.34 13.20
N ALA A 155 0.00 11.81 13.02
CA ALA A 155 -0.56 11.98 11.69
C ALA A 155 0.29 12.94 10.85
N GLY A 156 0.67 12.51 9.64
CA GLY A 156 1.56 13.22 8.73
C GLY A 156 3.05 12.84 8.85
N ASP A 157 3.41 11.96 9.79
CA ASP A 157 4.77 11.43 9.88
C ASP A 157 5.10 10.55 8.67
N ALA A 158 6.29 10.72 8.11
CA ALA A 158 6.92 9.76 7.22
C ALA A 158 7.91 8.90 8.04
N ILE A 159 7.60 7.63 8.27
CA ILE A 159 8.44 6.75 9.10
C ILE A 159 9.19 5.77 8.21
N LYS A 160 10.52 5.73 8.33
CA LYS A 160 11.34 4.68 7.73
C LYS A 160 11.24 3.44 8.61
N PHE A 161 10.53 2.44 8.13
CA PHE A 161 10.53 1.13 8.76
C PHE A 161 11.73 0.32 8.26
N GLU A 162 12.39 -0.36 9.18
CA GLU A 162 13.44 -1.33 8.89
C GLU A 162 13.00 -2.70 9.42
N LEU A 163 12.85 -3.68 8.51
CA LEU A 163 12.48 -5.05 8.84
C LEU A 163 13.72 -5.93 8.90
N ASN A 164 14.06 -6.41 10.08
CA ASN A 164 15.13 -7.36 10.31
C ASN A 164 14.58 -8.78 10.35
N ASN A 165 14.88 -9.58 9.33
CA ASN A 165 14.45 -10.98 9.29
C ASN A 165 15.47 -11.87 10.02
N GLY A 166 15.16 -12.21 11.27
CA GLY A 166 15.90 -13.19 12.08
C GLY A 166 15.36 -14.62 12.00
N GLY A 167 14.26 -14.85 11.26
CA GLY A 167 13.60 -16.15 11.11
C GLY A 167 14.19 -17.02 10.00
N LYS A 168 13.56 -18.17 9.77
CA LYS A 168 13.91 -19.10 8.68
C LYS A 168 13.07 -18.95 7.42
N GLU A 169 11.90 -18.34 7.54
CA GLU A 169 11.02 -18.04 6.42
C GLU A 169 11.30 -16.63 5.91
N SER A 170 10.91 -16.33 4.68
CA SER A 170 10.88 -14.95 4.20
C SER A 170 9.77 -14.17 4.90
N HIS A 171 9.98 -12.86 5.10
CA HIS A 171 9.02 -11.99 5.75
C HIS A 171 8.85 -10.67 5.02
N GLU A 172 7.63 -10.17 5.01
CA GLU A 172 7.23 -8.85 4.52
C GLU A 172 6.67 -8.05 5.69
N PHE A 173 6.58 -6.73 5.54
CA PHE A 173 5.89 -5.87 6.49
C PHE A 173 4.96 -4.90 5.74
N GLU A 174 3.69 -5.28 5.60
CA GLU A 174 2.63 -4.45 5.01
C GLU A 174 1.91 -3.66 6.11
N VAL A 175 1.66 -2.37 5.87
CA VAL A 175 0.87 -1.52 6.77
C VAL A 175 -0.41 -1.07 6.07
N LEU A 176 -1.54 -1.33 6.72
CA LEU A 176 -2.87 -0.86 6.34
C LEU A 176 -3.29 0.33 7.19
N GLY A 177 -3.87 1.34 6.55
CA GLY A 177 -4.45 2.50 7.19
C GLY A 177 -5.75 2.18 7.95
N PRO A 178 -6.31 3.16 8.67
CA PRO A 178 -7.56 2.99 9.42
C PRO A 178 -8.78 2.65 8.56
N ASP A 179 -8.70 2.93 7.25
CA ASP A 179 -9.70 2.60 6.24
C ASP A 179 -9.52 1.18 5.67
N GLY A 180 -8.47 0.46 6.08
CA GLY A 180 -8.14 -0.89 5.61
C GLY A 180 -7.38 -0.93 4.27
N ASN A 181 -7.07 0.22 3.67
CA ASN A 181 -6.25 0.28 2.45
C ASN A 181 -4.77 0.23 2.82
N ALA A 182 -3.92 -0.47 2.05
CA ALA A 182 -2.48 -0.43 2.33
C ALA A 182 -1.90 0.95 2.06
N VAL A 183 -1.09 1.38 3.02
CA VAL A 183 -0.29 2.60 3.06
C VAL A 183 1.04 2.36 2.36
N GLY A 184 1.62 1.18 2.55
CA GLY A 184 2.87 0.75 1.93
C GLY A 184 3.39 -0.51 2.62
N GLU A 185 4.47 -1.07 2.08
CA GLU A 185 5.07 -2.28 2.62
C GLU A 185 6.60 -2.28 2.49
N ILE A 186 7.24 -3.17 3.24
CA ILE A 186 8.58 -3.67 2.96
C ILE A 186 8.41 -5.04 2.27
N ALA A 187 8.75 -5.10 0.98
CA ALA A 187 8.67 -6.32 0.18
C ALA A 187 9.45 -7.49 0.80
N GLU A 188 9.17 -8.71 0.34
CA GLU A 188 9.72 -9.96 0.87
C GLU A 188 11.24 -9.91 1.16
N VAL A 189 11.59 -10.02 2.44
CA VAL A 189 12.94 -10.02 2.99
C VAL A 189 13.34 -11.46 3.32
N ALA A 190 14.38 -11.95 2.65
CA ALA A 190 14.91 -13.30 2.88
C ALA A 190 15.54 -13.48 4.28
N PRO A 191 15.67 -14.73 4.78
CA PRO A 191 16.32 -15.02 6.05
C PRO A 191 17.70 -14.37 6.23
N GLY A 192 17.91 -13.71 7.37
CA GLY A 192 19.16 -13.02 7.70
C GLY A 192 19.42 -11.74 6.89
N LYS A 193 18.40 -11.21 6.22
CA LYS A 193 18.46 -9.93 5.50
C LYS A 193 17.61 -8.87 6.20
N THR A 194 17.85 -7.64 5.76
CA THR A 194 17.12 -6.45 6.19
C THR A 194 16.49 -5.80 4.97
N GLY A 195 15.23 -5.39 5.11
CA GLY A 195 14.52 -4.56 4.13
C GLY A 195 14.12 -3.24 4.77
N GLU A 196 13.92 -2.21 3.95
CA GLU A 196 13.51 -0.89 4.42
C GLU A 196 12.49 -0.26 3.49
N ALA A 197 11.55 0.50 4.05
CA ALA A 197 10.60 1.33 3.31
C ALA A 197 10.18 2.53 4.15
N THR A 198 9.97 3.68 3.52
CA THR A 198 9.40 4.85 4.19
C THR A 198 7.91 4.93 3.91
N LEU A 199 7.10 4.94 4.96
CA LEU A 199 5.65 4.95 4.91
C LEU A 199 5.12 6.28 5.45
N GLU A 200 4.19 6.90 4.72
CA GLU A 200 3.54 8.15 5.11
C GLU A 200 2.25 7.84 5.89
N LEU A 201 2.23 8.19 7.18
CA LEU A 201 1.14 7.93 8.11
C LEU A 201 0.18 9.13 8.15
N GLU A 202 -0.47 9.42 7.04
CA GLU A 202 -1.22 10.66 6.78
C GLU A 202 -2.39 10.94 7.76
N HIS A 203 -2.93 9.92 8.40
CA HIS A 203 -4.18 10.03 9.15
C HIS A 203 -4.01 9.52 10.58
N ALA A 204 -4.64 10.19 11.54
CA ALA A 204 -4.74 9.64 12.89
C ALA A 204 -5.67 8.41 12.87
N GLY A 205 -5.34 7.41 13.68
CA GLY A 205 -6.17 6.21 13.82
C GLY A 205 -5.39 4.93 14.12
N THR A 206 -6.10 3.82 14.06
CA THR A 206 -5.52 2.49 14.25
C THR A 206 -5.04 1.94 12.91
N TYR A 207 -3.75 1.70 12.81
CA TYR A 207 -3.12 1.06 11.66
C TYR A 207 -2.93 -0.41 11.95
N THR A 208 -3.02 -1.23 10.91
CA THR A 208 -2.76 -2.67 10.98
C THR A 208 -1.42 -2.94 10.31
N TYR A 209 -0.54 -3.71 10.93
CA TYR A 209 0.63 -4.27 10.25
C TYR A 209 0.46 -5.78 10.08
N GLN A 210 0.92 -6.32 8.96
CA GLN A 210 0.80 -7.74 8.64
C GLN A 210 1.91 -8.24 7.71
N CYS A 211 2.08 -9.56 7.63
CA CYS A 211 2.92 -10.23 6.64
C CYS A 211 2.01 -11.17 5.81
N GLU A 212 1.90 -10.96 4.51
CA GLU A 212 1.04 -11.77 3.62
C GLU A 212 1.81 -12.85 2.84
N VAL A 213 3.15 -12.94 3.03
CA VAL A 213 3.97 -14.08 2.59
C VAL A 213 3.30 -15.40 2.97
N LYS A 214 3.16 -16.29 1.97
CA LYS A 214 2.52 -17.60 2.11
C LYS A 214 3.53 -18.62 2.61
N ALA A 215 3.20 -19.32 3.69
CA ALA A 215 3.97 -20.46 4.17
C ALA A 215 3.85 -21.65 3.21
N ALA A 216 4.63 -22.71 3.47
CA ALA A 216 4.62 -23.95 2.69
C ALA A 216 3.24 -24.64 2.59
N ASP A 217 2.34 -24.39 3.54
CA ASP A 217 0.95 -24.89 3.52
C ASP A 217 -0.02 -23.97 2.77
N GLY A 218 0.48 -22.92 2.12
CA GLY A 218 -0.27 -21.95 1.33
C GLY A 218 -1.04 -20.91 2.14
N GLN A 219 -0.99 -20.96 3.49
CA GLN A 219 -1.62 -19.95 4.34
C GLN A 219 -0.70 -18.73 4.51
N PRO A 220 -1.23 -17.50 4.52
CA PRO A 220 -0.43 -16.31 4.76
C PRO A 220 0.07 -16.28 6.21
N HIS A 221 1.24 -15.70 6.43
CA HIS A 221 1.83 -15.57 7.77
C HIS A 221 0.94 -14.77 8.74
N SER A 222 0.16 -13.82 8.24
CA SER A 222 -0.84 -13.07 9.00
C SER A 222 -1.88 -13.98 9.67
N SER A 223 -2.32 -15.04 8.98
CA SER A 223 -3.25 -16.04 9.55
C SER A 223 -2.61 -16.91 10.65
N LYS A 224 -1.27 -16.90 10.74
CA LYS A 224 -0.48 -17.66 11.72
C LYS A 224 0.00 -16.80 12.89
N GLY A 225 -0.23 -15.49 12.86
CA GLY A 225 0.08 -14.58 13.97
C GLY A 225 0.88 -13.33 13.59
N MET A 226 1.40 -13.23 12.36
CA MET A 226 2.12 -12.03 11.89
C MET A 226 1.16 -10.91 11.50
N LYS A 227 0.37 -10.46 12.47
CA LYS A 227 -0.56 -9.35 12.33
C LYS A 227 -0.73 -8.64 13.68
N GLY A 228 -0.78 -7.32 13.66
CA GLY A 228 -1.05 -6.53 14.85
C GLY A 228 -1.45 -5.11 14.48
N THR A 229 -1.51 -4.23 15.47
CA THR A 229 -1.88 -2.84 15.28
C THR A 229 -0.96 -1.88 16.02
N PHE A 230 -0.84 -0.66 15.50
CA PHE A 230 -0.32 0.50 16.22
C PHE A 230 -1.25 1.69 16.03
N THR A 231 -1.13 2.68 16.93
CA THR A 231 -1.95 3.90 16.87
C THR A 231 -1.10 5.05 16.38
N VAL A 232 -1.64 5.81 15.43
CA VAL A 232 -1.14 7.11 14.99
C VAL A 232 -2.02 8.18 15.64
N THR A 233 -1.41 9.13 16.34
CA THR A 233 -2.12 10.18 17.10
C THR A 233 -2.32 11.48 16.33
#